data_AF-A0A536Z5V2-F1
#
_entry.id   AF-A0A536Z5V2-F1
#
_cell.length_a   1.000
_cell.length_b   1.000
_cell.length_c   1.000
_cell.angle_alpha   90.00
_cell.angle_beta   90.00
_cell.angle_gamma   90.00
#
_symmetry.space_group_name_H-M   'P 1'
#
loop_
_entity.id
_entity.type
_entity.pdbx_description
1 polymer ?
#
loop_
_entity_poly.entity_id
_entity_poly.type
_entity_poly.pdbx_seq_one_letter_code
_entity_poly.pdbx_strand_id
1 'polypeptide(L)'
;TSSMTQISRDPEDLVAQAIGQNHQYPDGLMLFLGTMFAPVEDRDLDGMGFTHKQHDRVVIAAERLGALENRVTTSDRAPPWTFGVGELMRNLAARGLLRTA
;
A
#
# COMPACT_ATOMS: atom_id res chain seq x y z
N THR A 1 0.20 -10.31 13.70
CA THR A 1 0.00 -10.60 12.26
C THR A 1 -1.45 -10.33 11.94
N SER A 2 -1.74 -9.45 10.97
CA SER A 2 -3.12 -9.15 10.56
C SER A 2 -3.52 -10.07 9.41
N SER A 3 -4.76 -10.58 9.43
CA SER A 3 -5.29 -11.41 8.34
C SER A 3 -6.23 -10.59 7.47
N MET A 4 -6.06 -10.68 6.14
CA MET A 4 -6.99 -10.10 5.17
C MET A 4 -8.42 -10.63 5.34
N THR A 5 -8.61 -11.80 5.96
CA THR A 5 -9.93 -12.38 6.24
C THR A 5 -10.74 -11.59 7.28
N GLN A 6 -10.14 -10.59 7.94
CA GLN A 6 -10.80 -9.75 8.95
C GLN A 6 -11.29 -8.42 8.38
N ILE A 7 -11.11 -8.18 7.08
CA ILE A 7 -11.65 -6.99 6.42
C ILE A 7 -13.18 -7.00 6.49
N SER A 8 -13.79 -5.83 6.71
CA SER A 8 -15.25 -5.72 6.88
C SER A 8 -16.05 -5.81 5.57
N ARG A 9 -15.37 -5.69 4.42
CA ARG A 9 -15.94 -5.69 3.07
C ARG A 9 -15.00 -6.43 2.15
N ASP A 10 -15.55 -7.27 1.28
CA ASP A 10 -14.75 -7.99 0.32
C ASP A 10 -14.06 -7.04 -0.67
N PRO A 11 -12.80 -7.30 -1.07
CA PRO A 11 -12.10 -6.47 -2.04
C PRO A 11 -12.85 -6.33 -3.37
N GLU A 12 -13.54 -7.38 -3.82
CA GLU A 12 -14.34 -7.36 -5.05
C GLU A 12 -15.52 -6.38 -4.95
N ASP A 13 -16.20 -6.35 -3.79
CA ASP A 13 -17.27 -5.39 -3.53
C ASP A 13 -16.74 -3.95 -3.52
N LEU A 14 -15.57 -3.73 -2.94
CA LEU A 14 -14.93 -2.41 -2.92
C LEU A 14 -14.58 -1.93 -4.33
N VAL A 15 -14.12 -2.83 -5.20
CA VAL A 15 -13.85 -2.52 -6.62
C VAL A 15 -15.15 -2.19 -7.35
N ALA A 16 -16.21 -2.97 -7.15
CA ALA A 16 -17.52 -2.73 -7.78
C ALA A 16 -18.16 -1.41 -7.31
N GLN A 17 -17.88 -0.96 -6.08
CA GLN A 17 -18.31 0.34 -5.58
C GLN A 17 -17.45 1.49 -6.13
N ALA A 18 -16.16 1.26 -6.37
CA ALA A 18 -15.25 2.27 -6.89
C ALA A 18 -15.43 2.52 -8.40
N ILE A 19 -15.71 1.47 -9.19
CA ILE A 19 -15.84 1.54 -10.65
C ILE A 19 -17.31 1.38 -11.04
N GLY A 20 -17.89 2.38 -11.71
CA GLY A 20 -19.29 2.33 -12.11
C GLY A 20 -19.67 3.36 -13.16
N GLN A 21 -20.97 3.62 -13.34
CA GLN A 21 -21.47 4.59 -14.34
C GLN A 21 -21.00 6.03 -14.10
N ASN A 22 -20.59 6.37 -12.88
CA ASN A 22 -20.19 7.72 -12.52
C ASN A 22 -18.67 7.90 -12.43
N HIS A 23 -17.91 6.80 -12.31
CA HIS A 23 -16.46 6.80 -12.21
C HIS A 23 -15.87 5.71 -13.11
N GLN A 24 -15.22 6.11 -14.20
CA GLN A 24 -14.55 5.22 -15.14
C GLN A 24 -13.04 5.39 -15.06
N TYR A 25 -12.32 4.27 -15.00
CA TYR A 25 -10.86 4.23 -14.94
C TYR A 25 -10.34 3.30 -16.05
N PRO A 26 -10.35 3.74 -17.33
CA PRO A 26 -10.00 2.88 -18.47
C PRO A 26 -8.56 2.36 -18.40
N ASP A 27 -7.65 3.11 -17.77
CA ASP A 27 -6.25 2.72 -17.55
C ASP A 27 -6.02 2.03 -16.19
N GLY A 28 -7.09 1.81 -15.41
CA GLY A 28 -7.07 1.22 -14.08
C GLY A 28 -6.89 2.24 -12.94
N LEU A 29 -6.88 1.72 -11.71
CA LEU A 29 -6.64 2.48 -10.48
C LEU A 29 -5.86 1.66 -9.45
N MET A 30 -5.30 2.34 -8.45
CA MET A 30 -4.80 1.71 -7.23
C MET A 30 -5.78 1.97 -6.09
N LEU A 31 -6.35 0.88 -5.54
CA LEU A 31 -7.30 0.95 -4.43
C LEU A 31 -6.66 0.44 -3.14
N PHE A 32 -6.49 1.33 -2.16
CA PHE A 32 -6.09 0.94 -0.82
C PHE A 32 -7.31 0.44 -0.04
N LEU A 33 -7.24 -0.79 0.48
CA LEU A 33 -8.37 -1.47 1.13
C LEU A 33 -8.58 -1.07 2.61
N GLY A 34 -7.91 0.00 3.03
CA GLY A 34 -7.88 0.45 4.43
C GLY A 34 -6.77 -0.19 5.25
N THR A 35 -6.71 0.20 6.51
CA THR A 35 -5.69 -0.26 7.46
C THR A 35 -6.29 -1.34 8.35
N MET A 36 -5.70 -2.54 8.36
CA MET A 36 -6.19 -3.66 9.19
C MET A 36 -5.98 -3.45 10.70
N PHE A 37 -5.07 -2.55 11.10
CA PHE A 37 -4.77 -2.23 12.48
C PHE A 37 -4.33 -0.78 12.61
N ALA A 38 -4.98 -0.01 13.48
CA ALA A 38 -4.46 1.29 13.90
C ALA A 38 -3.46 1.04 15.05
N PRO A 39 -2.21 1.53 14.97
CA PRO A 39 -1.27 1.41 16.07
C PRO A 39 -1.70 2.36 17.20
N VAL A 40 -2.56 1.84 18.07
CA VAL A 40 -3.12 2.56 19.23
C VAL A 40 -2.25 2.40 20.48
N GLU A 41 -1.28 1.50 20.44
CA GLU A 41 -0.34 1.31 21.55
C GLU A 41 0.62 2.48 21.63
N ASP A 42 0.79 2.98 22.86
CA ASP A 42 1.72 4.06 23.14
C ASP A 42 3.15 3.64 22.82
N ARG A 43 3.84 4.48 22.05
CA ARG A 43 5.25 4.24 21.74
C ARG A 43 6.19 4.73 22.83
N ASP A 44 5.91 5.90 23.40
CA ASP A 44 6.82 6.59 24.32
C ASP A 44 6.13 7.00 25.63
N LEU A 45 5.00 7.71 25.53
CA LEU A 45 4.27 8.27 26.67
C LEU A 45 2.84 7.75 26.68
N ASP A 46 2.35 7.48 27.89
CA ASP A 46 0.99 7.00 28.14
C ASP A 46 -0.06 7.95 27.52
N GLY A 47 -0.99 7.39 26.75
CA GLY A 47 -2.06 8.08 26.04
C GLY A 47 -1.65 8.88 24.79
N MET A 48 -0.39 8.80 24.34
CA MET A 48 0.10 9.56 23.18
C MET A 48 0.08 8.78 21.85
N GLY A 49 -0.27 7.51 21.89
CA GLY A 49 -0.33 6.58 20.78
C GLY A 49 1.04 6.33 20.14
N PHE A 50 0.97 5.88 18.89
CA PHE A 50 2.15 5.59 18.09
C PHE A 50 2.41 6.68 17.06
N THR A 51 3.66 7.13 16.96
CA THR A 51 4.14 7.90 15.82
C THR A 51 5.51 7.42 15.37
N HIS A 52 5.80 7.56 14.08
CA HIS A 52 7.11 7.22 13.53
C HIS A 52 8.18 8.23 13.96
N LYS A 53 9.42 7.74 14.08
CA LYS A 53 10.63 8.53 14.32
C LYS A 53 11.55 8.43 13.11
N GLN A 54 12.43 9.42 12.94
CA GLN A 54 13.46 9.36 11.91
C GLN A 54 14.27 8.06 12.05
N HIS A 55 14.59 7.47 10.89
CA HIS A 55 15.32 6.21 10.74
C HIS A 55 14.58 4.93 11.17
N ASP A 56 13.31 5.02 11.60
CA ASP A 56 12.48 3.83 11.75
C ASP A 56 12.51 2.99 10.47
N ARG A 57 12.67 1.68 10.64
CA ARG A 57 12.54 0.70 9.56
C ARG A 57 11.13 0.13 9.60
N VAL A 58 10.30 0.53 8.64
CA VAL A 58 8.92 0.07 8.50
C VAL A 58 8.91 -1.07 7.49
N VAL A 59 8.42 -2.24 7.91
CA VAL A 59 8.32 -3.42 7.05
C VAL A 59 6.89 -3.92 7.06
N ILE A 60 6.31 -4.06 5.88
CA ILE A 60 5.01 -4.68 5.66
C ILE A 60 5.26 -5.89 4.77
N ALA A 61 4.84 -7.08 5.20
CA ALA A 61 5.11 -8.31 4.48
C ALA A 61 3.86 -9.17 4.30
N ALA A 62 3.80 -9.87 3.18
CA ALA A 62 2.83 -10.92 2.92
C ALA A 62 3.55 -12.07 2.19
N GLU A 63 3.26 -13.30 2.60
CA GLU A 63 3.97 -14.50 2.12
C GLU A 63 4.08 -14.56 0.58
N ARG A 64 3.00 -14.22 -0.12
CA ARG A 64 2.93 -14.27 -1.59
C ARG A 64 3.55 -13.07 -2.31
N LEU A 65 3.77 -11.96 -1.61
CA LEU A 65 4.23 -10.68 -2.20
C LEU A 65 5.62 -10.26 -1.75
N GLY A 66 6.19 -10.96 -0.76
CA GLY A 66 7.44 -10.55 -0.12
C GLY A 66 7.21 -9.41 0.87
N ALA A 67 8.13 -8.44 0.90
CA ALA A 67 8.08 -7.33 1.84
C ALA A 67 8.25 -5.97 1.13
N LEU A 68 7.43 -5.01 1.55
CA LEU A 68 7.66 -3.58 1.33
C LEU A 68 8.40 -3.04 2.55
N GLU A 69 9.57 -2.47 2.33
CA GLU A 69 10.39 -1.88 3.37
C GLU A 69 10.70 -0.42 3.04
N ASN A 70 10.50 0.45 4.03
CA ASN A 70 10.88 1.85 3.95
C ASN A 70 11.59 2.29 5.23
N ARG A 71 12.53 3.24 5.08
CA ARG A 71 13.15 3.94 6.20
C ARG A 71 12.55 5.32 6.33
N VAL A 72 12.04 5.65 7.52
CA VAL A 72 11.42 6.95 7.79
C VAL A 72 12.46 8.06 7.72
N THR A 73 12.14 9.10 6.96
CA THR A 73 12.92 10.34 6.84
C THR A 73 11.97 11.50 6.56
N THR A 74 12.45 12.73 6.67
CA THR A 74 11.71 13.93 6.28
C THR A 74 11.71 14.11 4.76
N SER A 75 10.68 14.78 4.23
CA SER A 75 10.47 14.91 2.78
C SER A 75 11.58 15.68 2.06
N ASP A 76 12.24 16.61 2.72
CA ASP A 76 13.40 17.36 2.23
C ASP A 76 14.65 16.49 2.05
N ARG A 77 14.73 15.37 2.77
CA ARG A 77 15.86 14.42 2.74
C ARG A 77 15.55 13.14 1.97
N ALA A 78 14.28 12.90 1.66
CA ALA A 78 13.88 11.72 0.92
C ALA A 78 14.53 11.74 -0.48
N PRO A 79 15.07 10.61 -0.96
CA PRO A 79 15.59 10.55 -2.31
C PRO A 79 14.44 10.80 -3.32
N PRO A 80 14.71 11.49 -4.45
CA PRO A 80 13.73 11.63 -5.52
C PRO A 80 13.21 10.27 -5.98
N TRP A 81 11.92 10.19 -6.26
CA TRP A 81 11.33 8.97 -6.78
C TRP A 81 11.79 8.74 -8.23
N THR A 82 12.37 7.57 -8.48
CA THR A 82 12.79 7.16 -9.83
C THR A 82 11.88 6.08 -10.43
N PHE A 83 10.98 5.51 -9.61
CA PHE A 83 10.06 4.45 -10.00
C PHE A 83 8.63 4.93 -9.82
N GLY A 84 7.89 5.04 -10.92
CA GLY A 84 6.47 5.43 -10.94
C GLY A 84 5.64 4.43 -11.74
N VAL A 85 4.38 4.75 -12.01
CA VAL A 85 3.43 3.86 -12.71
C VAL A 85 3.98 3.38 -14.07
N GLY A 86 4.59 4.27 -14.84
CA GLY A 86 5.19 3.89 -16.13
C GLY A 86 6.35 2.88 -15.99
N GLU A 87 7.16 3.01 -14.94
CA GLU A 87 8.25 2.08 -14.66
C GLU A 87 7.72 0.74 -14.15
N LEU A 88 6.65 0.76 -13.35
CA LEU A 88 5.93 -0.44 -12.95
C LEU A 88 5.45 -1.23 -14.17
N MET A 89 4.76 -0.58 -15.11
CA MET A 89 4.26 -1.25 -16.31
C MET A 89 5.40 -1.80 -17.17
N ARG A 90 6.50 -1.05 -17.35
CA ARG A 90 7.71 -1.55 -18.05
C ARG A 90 8.32 -2.77 -17.35
N ASN A 91 8.42 -2.75 -16.01
CA ASN A 91 8.93 -3.88 -15.23
C ASN A 91 8.07 -5.14 -15.42
N LEU A 92 6.73 -4.98 -15.36
CA LEU A 92 5.79 -6.09 -15.55
C LEU A 92 5.87 -6.64 -16.98
N ALA A 93 5.97 -5.76 -17.99
CA ALA A 93 6.11 -6.15 -19.39
C ALA A 93 7.39 -6.96 -19.62
N ALA A 94 8.53 -6.47 -19.12
CA ALA A 94 9.83 -7.12 -19.26
C ALA A 94 9.86 -8.53 -18.62
N ARG A 95 9.00 -8.78 -17.63
CA ARG A 95 8.86 -10.07 -16.94
C ARG A 95 7.75 -10.95 -17.53
N GLY A 96 7.07 -10.52 -18.59
CA GLY A 96 5.96 -11.26 -19.20
C GLY A 96 4.71 -11.37 -18.32
N LEU A 97 4.51 -10.42 -17.40
CA LEU A 97 3.39 -10.41 -16.45
C LEU A 97 2.20 -9.58 -16.93
N LEU A 98 2.38 -8.76 -17.95
CA LEU A 98 1.26 -8.12 -18.65
C LEU A 98 0.69 -9.13 -19.64
N ARG A 99 -0.28 -9.92 -19.19
CA ARG A 99 -1.11 -10.72 -20.12
C ARG A 99 -2.27 -9.86 -20.58
N THR A 100 -2.46 -9.79 -21.89
CA THR A 100 -3.77 -9.43 -22.44
C THR A 100 -4.69 -10.62 -22.19
N ALA A 101 -5.86 -10.35 -21.62
CA ALA A 101 -6.97 -11.29 -21.69
C ALA A 101 -7.50 -11.37 -23.13
#